data_AF-A0A0E3R0J9-F1
#
_entry.id   AF-A0A0E3R0J9-F1
#
_cell.length_a   1.000
_cell.length_b   1.000
_cell.length_c   1.000
_cell.angle_alpha   90.00
_cell.angle_beta   90.00
_cell.angle_gamma   90.00
#
_symmetry.space_group_name_H-M   'P 1'
#
loop_
_entity.id
_entity.type
_entity.pdbx_description
1 polymer ?
#
loop_
_entity_poly.entity_id
_entity_poly.type
_entity_poly.pdbx_seq_one_letter_code
_entity_poly.pdbx_strand_id
1 'polypeptide(L)' 'MFPVSSVYRWKEEIEEDNEIAMFVKTDSSRFEEVTKLVKSLHTYEMPAIEFWGIEGEKEYLDWVHINSSGEGAQK' A
#
# COMPACT_ATOMS: atom_id res chain seq x y z
N MET A 1 -1.60 -2.17 -9.68
CA MET A 1 -0.20 -2.59 -9.80
C MET A 1 0.29 -2.15 -11.17
N PHE A 2 1.42 -1.47 -11.24
CA PHE A 2 1.96 -0.96 -12.49
C PHE A 2 3.49 -0.98 -12.43
N PRO A 3 4.17 -1.22 -13.57
CA PRO A 3 5.62 -1.23 -13.62
C PRO A 3 6.18 0.17 -13.37
N VAL A 4 7.31 0.23 -12.67
CA VAL A 4 8.10 1.45 -12.45
C VAL A 4 9.58 1.14 -12.60
N SER A 5 10.35 2.15 -13.00
CA SER A 5 11.81 2.13 -12.90
C SER A 5 12.19 3.02 -11.72
N SER A 6 12.84 2.43 -10.73
CA SER A 6 13.20 3.08 -9.48
C SER A 6 14.68 3.37 -9.45
N VAL A 7 15.04 4.57 -8.97
CA VAL A 7 16.43 4.99 -8.77
C VAL A 7 16.58 5.46 -7.33
N TYR A 8 17.50 4.84 -6.59
CA TYR A 8 17.73 5.16 -5.18
C TYR A 8 19.19 4.98 -4.79
N ARG A 9 19.56 5.42 -3.58
CA ARG A 9 20.90 5.21 -3.03
C ARG A 9 20.87 4.10 -1.99
N TRP A 10 21.74 3.11 -2.13
CA TRP A 10 21.90 2.02 -1.17
C TRP A 10 23.38 1.71 -0.99
N LYS A 11 23.84 1.64 0.28
CA LYS A 11 25.27 1.43 0.61
C LYS A 11 26.21 2.36 -0.17
N GLU A 12 25.84 3.64 -0.22
CA GLU A 12 26.56 4.73 -0.91
C GLU A 12 26.54 4.69 -2.45
N GLU A 13 26.09 3.58 -3.05
CA GLU A 13 25.97 3.41 -4.50
C GLU A 13 24.57 3.82 -5.00
N ILE A 14 24.51 4.24 -6.26
CA ILE A 14 23.24 4.47 -6.96
C ILE A 14 22.78 3.12 -7.54
N GLU A 15 21.56 2.72 -7.20
CA GLU A 15 20.91 1.52 -7.69
C GLU A 15 19.77 1.92 -8.63
N GLU A 16 19.57 1.10 -9.67
CA GLU A 16 18.44 1.20 -10.59
C GLU A 16 17.74 -0.16 -10.64
N ASP A 17 16.44 -0.20 -10.39
CA ASP A 17 15.70 -1.46 -10.35
C ASP A 17 14.34 -1.37 -11.05
N ASN A 18 13.87 -2.51 -11.57
CA ASN A 18 12.54 -2.61 -12.18
C ASN A 18 11.55 -3.18 -11.17
N GLU A 19 10.62 -2.36 -10.72
CA GLU A 19 9.70 -2.70 -9.64
C GLU A 19 8.24 -2.65 -10.08
N ILE A 20 7.35 -3.15 -9.22
CA ILE A 20 5.91 -3.02 -9.38
C ILE A 20 5.37 -2.15 -8.25
N ALA A 21 4.93 -0.93 -8.58
CA ALA A 21 4.25 -0.05 -7.63
C ALA A 21 2.76 -0.39 -7.51
N MET A 22 2.20 -0.17 -6.32
CA MET A 22 0.80 -0.47 -6.02
C MET A 22 0.11 0.67 -5.28
N PHE A 23 -1.08 1.05 -5.76
CA PHE A 23 -2.02 1.88 -4.99
C PHE A 23 -3.12 1.00 -4.39
N VAL A 24 -3.01 0.75 -3.09
CA VAL A 24 -3.99 0.03 -2.29
C VAL A 24 -4.96 1.04 -1.67
N LYS A 25 -6.25 0.73 -1.70
CA LYS A 25 -7.29 1.51 -1.02
C LYS A 25 -7.70 0.74 0.22
N THR A 26 -7.68 1.41 1.35
CA THR A 26 -8.06 0.83 2.65
C THR A 26 -8.55 1.94 3.55
N ASP A 27 -9.28 1.56 4.60
CA ASP A 27 -9.54 2.46 5.70
C ASP A 27 -8.24 2.80 6.47
N SER A 28 -8.14 4.05 6.94
CA SER A 28 -6.95 4.55 7.65
C SER A 28 -6.68 3.81 8.95
N SER A 29 -7.71 3.29 9.62
CA SER A 29 -7.57 2.49 10.85
C SER A 29 -6.78 1.20 10.65
N ARG A 30 -6.66 0.71 9.41
CA ARG A 30 -5.98 -0.55 9.08
C ARG A 30 -4.53 -0.40 8.64
N PHE A 31 -3.98 0.81 8.64
CA PHE A 31 -2.63 1.05 8.17
C PHE A 31 -1.58 0.18 8.87
N GLU A 32 -1.69 0.00 10.19
CA GLU A 32 -0.74 -0.83 10.94
C GLU A 32 -0.85 -2.32 10.57
N GLU A 33 -2.07 -2.83 10.43
CA GLU A 33 -2.33 -4.23 10.05
C GLU A 33 -1.80 -4.51 8.64
N VAL A 34 -2.12 -3.64 7.68
CA VAL A 34 -1.64 -3.73 6.30
C VAL A 34 -0.12 -3.67 6.25
N THR A 35 0.50 -2.75 6.99
CA THR A 35 1.96 -2.61 7.04
C THR A 35 2.62 -3.89 7.56
N LYS A 36 2.09 -4.50 8.62
CA LYS A 36 2.59 -5.78 9.15
C LYS A 36 2.46 -6.91 8.12
N LEU A 37 1.30 -7.01 7.47
CA LEU A 37 1.08 -8.03 6.45
C LEU A 37 2.03 -7.86 5.27
N VAL A 38 2.13 -6.65 4.71
CA VAL A 38 3.04 -6.36 3.60
C VAL A 38 4.47 -6.72 3.99
N LYS A 39 4.96 -6.28 5.15
CA LYS A 39 6.32 -6.64 5.63
C LYS A 39 6.55 -8.14 5.76
N SER A 40 5.52 -8.90 6.17
CA SER A 40 5.64 -10.36 6.29
C SER A 40 5.71 -11.10 4.96
N LEU A 41 5.20 -10.49 3.88
CA LEU A 41 5.13 -11.08 2.55
C LEU A 41 6.19 -10.52 1.58
N HIS A 42 6.68 -9.31 1.83
CA HIS A 42 7.58 -8.62 0.91
C HIS A 42 8.96 -9.27 0.89
N THR A 43 9.59 -9.28 -0.28
CA THR A 43 10.95 -9.80 -0.49
C THR A 43 12.06 -8.87 0.00
N TYR A 44 11.73 -7.61 0.31
CA TYR A 44 12.71 -6.60 0.69
C TYR A 44 12.76 -6.45 2.20
N GLU A 45 13.95 -6.20 2.73
CA GLU A 45 14.15 -5.91 4.15
C GLU A 45 13.42 -4.63 4.59
N MET A 46 13.39 -3.63 3.71
CA MET A 46 12.75 -2.33 3.94
C MET A 46 11.85 -1.97 2.75
N PRO A 47 10.61 -2.48 2.67
CA PRO A 47 9.68 -2.11 1.61
C PRO A 47 9.18 -0.67 1.78
N ALA A 48 8.99 0.04 0.67
CA ALA A 48 8.36 1.36 0.66
C ALA A 48 6.86 1.22 0.94
N ILE A 49 6.41 1.65 2.12
CA ILE A 49 5.01 1.60 2.55
C ILE A 49 4.63 2.98 3.08
N GLU A 50 3.69 3.63 2.41
CA GLU A 50 3.24 4.98 2.73
C GLU A 50 1.71 5.05 2.72
N PHE A 51 1.15 5.97 3.50
CA PHE A 51 -0.29 6.25 3.52
C PHE A 51 -0.55 7.72 3.22
N TRP A 52 -1.41 7.98 2.25
CA TRP A 52 -1.82 9.33 1.87
C TRP A 52 -3.33 9.46 2.08
N GLY A 53 -3.75 10.41 2.92
CA GLY A 53 -5.16 10.74 3.09
C GLY A 53 -5.72 11.39 1.82
N ILE A 54 -6.96 11.06 1.46
CA ILE A 54 -7.64 11.60 0.28
C ILE A 54 -9.02 12.16 0.65
N GLU A 55 -9.47 13.13 -0.14
CA GLU A 55 -10.88 13.50 -0.24
C GLU A 55 -11.47 12.87 -1.51
N GLY A 56 -12.78 12.62 -1.51
CA GLY A 56 -13.45 11.93 -2.61
C GLY A 56 -14.96 11.96 -2.51
N GLU A 57 -15.62 11.33 -3.48
CA GLU A 57 -17.07 11.16 -3.48
C GLU A 57 -17.49 10.25 -2.30
N LYS A 58 -18.53 10.66 -1.57
CA LYS A 58 -18.89 10.06 -0.28
C LYS A 58 -19.30 8.59 -0.44
N GLU A 59 -20.13 8.25 -1.42
CA GLU A 59 -20.60 6.89 -1.62
C GLU A 59 -19.44 5.93 -1.93
N TYR A 60 -18.47 6.38 -2.72
CA TYR A 60 -17.27 5.61 -3.00
C TYR A 60 -16.39 5.41 -1.76
N LEU A 61 -16.18 6.46 -0.96
CA LEU A 61 -15.39 6.33 0.28
C LEU A 61 -16.07 5.44 1.31
N ASP A 62 -17.40 5.54 1.46
CA ASP A 62 -18.19 4.64 2.31
C ASP A 62 -18.08 3.19 1.83
N TRP A 63 -18.14 2.95 0.51
CA TRP A 63 -17.95 1.62 -0.08
C TRP A 63 -16.55 1.07 0.22
N VAL A 64 -15.49 1.88 0.10
CA VAL A 64 -14.12 1.45 0.45
C VAL A 64 -14.05 1.11 1.95
N HIS A 65 -14.63 1.94 2.82
CA HIS A 65 -14.63 1.72 4.26
C HIS A 65 -15.28 0.37 4.63
N ILE A 66 -16.49 0.11 4.14
CA ILE A 66 -17.24 -1.14 4.41
C ILE A 66 -16.47 -2.38 3.92
N ASN A 67 -15.83 -2.29 2.74
CA ASN A 67 -15.06 -3.41 2.18
C ASN A 67 -13.67 -3.55 2.79
N SER A 68 -13.23 -2.60 3.61
CA SER A 68 -11.94 -2.63 4.29
C SER A 68 -12.06 -3.00 5.77
N SER A 69 -13.19 -2.73 6.43
CA SER A 69 -13.39 -2.86 7.89
C SER A 69 -13.55 -4.29 8.41
N GLY A 70 -13.51 -5.31 7.55
CA GLY A 70 -13.75 -6.72 7.94
C GLY A 70 -15.23 -7.06 8.18
N GLU A 71 -16.10 -6.07 8.29
CA GLU A 71 -17.56 -6.23 8.45
C GLU A 71 -18.26 -6.59 7.13
N GLY A 72 -17.64 -6.31 5.99
CA GLY A 72 -18.13 -6.64 4.65
C GLY A 72 -17.86 -8.07 4.17
N ALA A 73 -17.26 -8.94 4.98
CA ALA A 73 -17.01 -10.34 4.63
C ALA A 73 -18.29 -11.20 4.72
N GLN A 74 -19.35 -10.80 4.02
CA GLN A 74 -20.45 -11.71 3.67
C GLN A 74 -20.36 -12.04 2.18
N LYS A 75 -19.92 -13.27 1.91
CA LYS A 75 -20.31 -14.04 0.74
C LYS A 75 -20.73 -15.42 1.19
#